data_AF-A0A4P9X6U3-F1
#
_entry.id   AF-A0A4P9X6U3-F1
#
_cell.length_a   1.000
_cell.length_b   1.000
_cell.length_c   1.000
_cell.angle_alpha   90.00
_cell.angle_beta   90.00
_cell.angle_gamma   90.00
#
_symmetry.space_group_name_H-M   'P 1'
#
loop_
_entity.id
_entity.type
_entity.pdbx_description
1 polymer ?
#
loop_
_entity_poly.entity_id
_entity_poly.type
_entity_poly.pdbx_seq_one_letter_code
_entity_poly.pdbx_strand_id
1 'polypeptide(L)'
;MADVRVIAALRVHRTYHPPPGAAASAAASAERRQACAQLCAKTARAVQTLVGATGLRAVLVAYPAHDPALAAGLLAALRADGAEAHGLHVATDAAAEATPSLPPPPGKALVRLVAVAPWGAFVPALNALLVAARQTPVPRGDGGACGLPDPSPAVATHVLFISVEVTLQASALATLCRHAAQPGILVVGPALEGHTLDDDPVAAAPATEEAAEAAADAAAAAAAVGAGADADEPIDADADADADVDVDNQNMAPPASETETETSERPLSGTTCPWNTCALWHLAALQRTGFLGVSEGLALPDGTACEGGVEEVAVVALHQHLRLPIRGARLLVLPPAAVVWATTGTTAGGSWETPERAAWHRRKMASKQRRAADQGVLLRLPLSRGRVELLISKH
;
A
#
# COMPACT_ATOMS: atom_id res chain seq x y z
N MET A 1 -13.86 3.77 21.77
CA MET A 1 -13.35 4.00 20.40
C MET A 1 -14.20 3.18 19.44
N ALA A 2 -14.49 3.68 18.24
CA ALA A 2 -15.22 2.90 17.25
C ALA A 2 -14.45 1.60 16.93
N ASP A 3 -15.17 0.49 16.80
CA ASP A 3 -14.61 -0.83 16.48
C ASP A 3 -14.14 -0.85 15.01
N VAL A 4 -12.87 -0.47 14.79
CA VAL A 4 -12.23 -0.50 13.47
C VAL A 4 -11.80 -1.93 13.17
N ARG A 5 -12.55 -2.60 12.30
CA ARG A 5 -12.29 -3.96 11.84
C ARG A 5 -11.71 -3.88 10.45
N VAL A 6 -10.44 -4.24 10.34
CA VAL A 6 -9.65 -4.08 9.12
C VAL A 6 -9.46 -5.43 8.43
N ILE A 7 -9.62 -5.42 7.11
CA ILE A 7 -9.13 -6.47 6.22
C ILE A 7 -8.05 -5.89 5.33
N ALA A 8 -6.91 -6.58 5.22
CA ALA A 8 -5.89 -6.17 4.26
C ALA A 8 -6.18 -6.73 2.87
N ALA A 9 -5.86 -5.95 1.84
CA ALA A 9 -6.05 -6.30 0.45
C ALA A 9 -4.74 -6.07 -0.31
N LEU A 10 -4.16 -7.16 -0.81
CA LEU A 10 -2.93 -7.16 -1.57
C LEU A 10 -3.21 -7.54 -3.01
N ARG A 11 -2.47 -6.91 -3.92
CA ARG A 11 -2.47 -7.27 -5.34
C ARG A 11 -1.09 -7.82 -5.69
N VAL A 12 -1.07 -8.98 -6.33
CA VAL A 12 0.15 -9.53 -6.92
C VAL A 12 0.57 -8.66 -8.12
N HIS A 13 1.84 -8.27 -8.20
CA HIS A 13 2.31 -7.29 -9.20
C HIS A 13 2.25 -7.82 -10.65
N ARG A 14 2.11 -6.89 -11.59
CA ARG A 14 1.85 -7.09 -13.03
C ARG A 14 2.99 -7.72 -13.85
N THR A 15 4.21 -7.87 -13.30
CA THR A 15 5.38 -8.32 -14.08
C THR A 15 5.24 -9.73 -14.66
N TYR A 16 4.18 -10.44 -14.31
CA TYR A 16 3.78 -11.68 -14.95
C TYR A 16 2.94 -11.43 -16.22
N HIS A 17 3.57 -11.06 -17.32
CA HIS A 17 2.99 -11.21 -18.66
C HIS A 17 4.02 -11.91 -19.56
N PRO A 18 3.78 -13.16 -20.00
CA PRO A 18 4.55 -13.69 -21.12
C PRO A 18 4.24 -12.84 -22.36
N PRO A 19 5.24 -12.52 -23.21
CA PRO A 19 4.99 -11.82 -24.45
C PRO A 19 3.98 -12.63 -25.30
N PRO A 20 2.95 -11.98 -25.86
CA PRO A 20 1.97 -12.66 -26.69
C PRO A 20 2.68 -13.28 -27.91
N GLY A 21 2.50 -14.59 -28.12
CA GLY A 21 3.02 -15.30 -29.30
C GLY A 21 4.36 -16.03 -29.13
N ALA A 22 4.99 -16.01 -27.95
CA ALA A 22 6.15 -16.86 -27.71
C ALA A 22 5.71 -18.34 -27.63
N ALA A 23 5.99 -19.13 -28.67
CA ALA A 23 5.93 -20.58 -28.58
C ALA A 23 6.77 -21.00 -27.38
N ALA A 24 6.12 -21.64 -26.40
CA ALA A 24 6.72 -21.94 -25.11
C ALA A 24 7.89 -22.93 -25.28
N SER A 25 9.11 -22.41 -25.44
CA SER A 25 10.30 -23.23 -25.27
C SER A 25 10.32 -23.78 -23.84
N ALA A 26 10.93 -24.94 -23.63
CA ALA A 26 11.08 -25.52 -22.30
C ALA A 26 11.81 -24.57 -21.34
N ALA A 27 12.76 -23.77 -21.86
CA ALA A 27 13.50 -22.75 -21.11
C ALA A 27 12.61 -21.59 -20.66
N ALA A 28 11.82 -20.99 -21.56
CA ALA A 28 10.85 -19.94 -21.20
C ALA A 28 9.82 -20.42 -20.17
N SER A 29 9.46 -21.71 -20.25
CA SER A 29 8.57 -22.34 -19.27
C SER A 29 9.23 -22.52 -17.89
N ALA A 30 10.53 -22.81 -17.84
CA ALA A 30 11.27 -22.95 -16.59
C ALA A 30 11.48 -21.60 -15.89
N GLU A 31 11.90 -20.59 -16.63
CA GLU A 31 12.05 -19.21 -16.12
C GLU A 31 10.71 -18.67 -15.60
N ARG A 32 9.62 -18.89 -16.34
CA ARG A 32 8.26 -18.53 -15.90
C ARG A 32 7.87 -19.21 -14.58
N ARG A 33 8.17 -20.51 -14.43
CA ARG A 33 7.92 -21.23 -13.17
C ARG A 33 8.73 -20.67 -12.02
N GLN A 34 10.01 -20.34 -12.25
CA GLN A 34 10.87 -19.73 -11.24
C GLN A 34 10.37 -18.35 -10.82
N ALA A 35 10.04 -17.47 -11.77
CA ALA A 35 9.50 -16.15 -11.49
C ALA A 35 8.15 -16.23 -10.73
N CYS A 36 7.28 -17.16 -11.13
CA CYS A 36 6.04 -17.46 -10.41
C CYS A 36 6.30 -17.91 -8.97
N ALA A 37 7.24 -18.84 -8.76
CA ALA A 37 7.60 -19.32 -7.42
C ALA A 37 8.17 -18.20 -6.53
N GLN A 38 9.04 -17.35 -7.07
CA GLN A 38 9.59 -16.18 -6.36
C GLN A 38 8.49 -15.19 -5.97
N LEU A 39 7.55 -14.93 -6.87
CA LEU A 39 6.41 -14.05 -6.61
C LEU A 39 5.50 -14.63 -5.52
N CYS A 40 5.17 -15.92 -5.60
CA CYS A 40 4.40 -16.62 -4.56
C CYS A 40 5.08 -16.52 -3.20
N ALA A 41 6.39 -16.78 -3.12
CA ALA A 41 7.15 -16.68 -1.88
C ALA A 41 7.23 -15.24 -1.34
N LYS A 42 7.41 -14.24 -2.22
CA LYS A 42 7.37 -12.82 -1.82
C LYS A 42 6.01 -12.44 -1.25
N THR A 43 4.92 -12.82 -1.92
CA THR A 43 3.56 -12.54 -1.45
C THR A 43 3.24 -13.27 -0.14
N ALA A 44 3.61 -14.55 -0.01
CA ALA A 44 3.39 -15.32 1.22
C ALA A 44 4.11 -14.69 2.43
N ARG A 45 5.39 -14.32 2.27
CA ARG A 45 6.14 -13.59 3.30
C ARG A 45 5.50 -12.24 3.64
N ALA A 46 5.08 -11.46 2.64
CA ALA A 46 4.40 -10.18 2.89
C ALA A 46 3.12 -10.36 3.71
N VAL A 47 2.31 -11.38 3.41
CA VAL A 47 1.09 -11.71 4.17
C VAL A 47 1.43 -12.11 5.61
N GLN A 48 2.45 -12.96 5.81
CA GLN A 48 2.86 -13.40 7.14
C GLN A 48 3.43 -12.27 7.98
N THR A 49 4.34 -11.48 7.43
CA THR A 49 4.89 -10.30 8.08
C THR A 49 3.76 -9.35 8.46
N LEU A 50 2.80 -9.11 7.55
CA LEU A 50 1.66 -8.26 7.83
C LEU A 50 0.81 -8.82 8.97
N VAL A 51 0.38 -10.09 8.91
CA VAL A 51 -0.44 -10.73 9.95
C VAL A 51 0.29 -10.77 11.30
N GLY A 52 1.56 -11.18 11.32
CA GLY A 52 2.36 -11.28 12.53
C GLY A 52 2.67 -9.92 13.15
N ALA A 53 3.03 -8.93 12.33
CA ALA A 53 3.40 -7.60 12.82
C ALA A 53 2.19 -6.75 13.23
N THR A 54 0.98 -7.02 12.73
CA THR A 54 -0.20 -6.18 12.97
C THR A 54 -1.34 -6.89 13.71
N GLY A 55 -1.33 -8.21 13.78
CA GLY A 55 -2.42 -9.01 14.35
C GLY A 55 -3.68 -9.08 13.49
N LEU A 56 -3.63 -8.63 12.22
CA LEU A 56 -4.77 -8.70 11.31
C LEU A 56 -5.32 -10.12 11.18
N ARG A 57 -6.66 -10.25 11.20
CA ARG A 57 -7.37 -11.53 11.18
C ARG A 57 -7.90 -11.93 9.80
N ALA A 58 -7.83 -11.05 8.82
CA ALA A 58 -8.27 -11.32 7.46
C ALA A 58 -7.38 -10.60 6.44
N VAL A 59 -7.00 -11.31 5.39
CA VAL A 59 -6.19 -10.82 4.27
C VAL A 59 -6.75 -11.35 2.96
N LEU A 60 -6.88 -10.46 1.97
CA LEU A 60 -7.27 -10.79 0.60
C LEU A 60 -6.06 -10.65 -0.31
N VAL A 61 -5.90 -11.60 -1.24
CA VAL A 61 -4.83 -11.57 -2.23
C VAL A 61 -5.42 -11.74 -3.62
N ALA A 62 -5.38 -10.68 -4.42
CA ALA A 62 -5.84 -10.71 -5.80
C ALA A 62 -4.82 -11.41 -6.71
N TYR A 63 -5.31 -12.26 -7.62
CA TYR A 63 -4.52 -12.96 -8.63
C TYR A 63 -5.26 -13.01 -9.98
N PRO A 64 -4.56 -13.23 -11.12
CA PRO A 64 -5.19 -13.33 -12.43
C PRO A 64 -6.10 -14.56 -12.50
N ALA A 65 -7.38 -14.37 -12.82
CA ALA A 65 -8.34 -15.46 -12.92
C ALA A 65 -7.96 -16.53 -13.97
N HIS A 66 -7.22 -16.13 -15.01
CA HIS A 66 -6.77 -17.01 -16.09
C HIS A 66 -5.48 -17.79 -15.76
N ASP A 67 -4.89 -17.61 -14.58
CA ASP A 67 -3.70 -18.37 -14.15
C ASP A 67 -3.97 -19.20 -12.87
N PRO A 68 -4.56 -20.40 -13.02
CA PRO A 68 -4.79 -21.30 -11.89
C PRO A 68 -3.48 -21.85 -11.30
N ALA A 69 -2.38 -21.88 -12.06
CA ALA A 69 -1.08 -22.37 -11.57
C ALA A 69 -0.47 -21.39 -10.56
N LEU A 70 -0.60 -20.08 -10.80
CA LEU A 70 -0.24 -19.05 -9.82
C LEU A 70 -1.08 -19.15 -8.55
N ALA A 71 -2.39 -19.40 -8.67
CA ALA A 71 -3.26 -19.62 -7.51
C ALA A 71 -2.80 -20.83 -6.67
N ALA A 72 -2.48 -21.95 -7.33
CA ALA A 72 -1.95 -23.14 -6.68
C ALA A 72 -0.58 -22.89 -6.02
N GLY A 73 0.30 -22.15 -6.70
CA GLY A 73 1.61 -21.75 -6.17
C GLY A 73 1.50 -20.84 -4.94
N LEU A 74 0.59 -19.87 -4.95
CA LEU A 74 0.30 -18.99 -3.81
C LEU A 74 -0.24 -19.80 -2.64
N LEU A 75 -1.19 -20.71 -2.89
CA LEU A 75 -1.75 -21.59 -1.88
C LEU A 75 -0.68 -22.49 -1.25
N ALA A 76 0.19 -23.07 -2.07
CA ALA A 76 1.31 -23.88 -1.60
C ALA A 76 2.30 -23.07 -0.76
N ALA A 77 2.70 -21.88 -1.21
CA ALA A 77 3.62 -20.99 -0.49
C ALA A 77 3.04 -20.54 0.86
N LEU A 78 1.78 -20.09 0.88
CA LEU A 78 1.08 -19.67 2.11
C LEU A 78 0.94 -20.82 3.12
N ARG A 79 0.77 -22.06 2.66
CA ARG A 79 0.69 -23.25 3.51
C ARG A 79 2.05 -23.68 4.03
N ALA A 80 3.05 -23.75 3.16
CA ALA A 80 4.40 -24.18 3.50
C ALA A 80 5.04 -23.29 4.57
N ASP A 81 4.89 -21.97 4.41
CA ASP A 81 5.55 -21.02 5.29
C ASP A 81 4.67 -20.60 6.50
N GLY A 82 3.36 -20.88 6.50
CA GLY A 82 2.41 -20.21 7.41
C GLY A 82 1.32 -21.05 8.10
N ALA A 83 1.11 -22.32 7.75
CA ALA A 83 -0.06 -23.05 8.28
C ALA A 83 0.06 -23.44 9.77
N GLU A 84 1.27 -23.69 10.28
CA GLU A 84 1.48 -24.04 11.69
C GLU A 84 2.04 -22.89 12.54
N ALA A 85 3.00 -22.12 12.03
CA ALA A 85 3.69 -21.09 12.83
C ALA A 85 2.87 -19.81 13.07
N HIS A 86 2.03 -19.41 12.10
CA HIS A 86 1.32 -18.11 12.13
C HIS A 86 -0.20 -18.25 12.12
N GLY A 87 -0.72 -19.47 12.23
CA GLY A 87 -2.15 -19.72 12.30
C GLY A 87 -2.92 -19.22 11.08
N LEU A 88 -2.42 -19.42 9.85
CA LEU A 88 -3.16 -19.00 8.66
C LEU A 88 -4.20 -20.05 8.23
N HIS A 89 -5.40 -19.61 7.87
CA HIS A 89 -6.42 -20.41 7.19
C HIS A 89 -6.60 -19.87 5.77
N VAL A 90 -6.19 -20.64 4.76
CA VAL A 90 -6.18 -20.18 3.36
C VAL A 90 -7.37 -20.74 2.58
N ALA A 91 -8.17 -19.86 1.98
CA ALA A 91 -9.31 -20.19 1.14
C ALA A 91 -9.19 -19.58 -0.27
N THR A 92 -9.87 -20.17 -1.25
CA THR A 92 -9.97 -19.65 -2.63
C THR A 92 -11.43 -19.39 -2.98
N ASP A 93 -11.70 -18.48 -3.93
CA ASP A 93 -13.08 -18.19 -4.37
C ASP A 93 -13.81 -19.43 -4.90
N ALA A 94 -13.12 -20.30 -5.65
CA ALA A 94 -13.71 -21.56 -6.14
C ALA A 94 -14.17 -22.48 -5.00
N ALA A 95 -13.49 -22.44 -3.84
CA ALA A 95 -13.91 -23.17 -2.65
C ALA A 95 -15.04 -22.44 -1.88
N ALA A 96 -15.07 -21.11 -1.94
CA ALA A 96 -16.09 -20.29 -1.26
C ALA A 96 -17.48 -20.38 -1.92
N GLU A 97 -17.54 -20.60 -3.23
CA GLU A 97 -18.83 -20.86 -3.92
C GLU A 97 -19.42 -22.24 -3.61
N ALA A 98 -18.56 -23.24 -3.37
CA ALA A 98 -18.99 -24.62 -3.14
C ALA A 98 -19.40 -24.90 -1.69
N THR A 99 -18.99 -24.07 -0.74
CA THR A 99 -19.36 -24.21 0.68
C THR A 99 -19.38 -22.81 1.30
N PRO A 100 -20.49 -22.36 1.93
CA PRO A 100 -20.51 -21.07 2.62
C PRO A 100 -19.35 -21.07 3.60
N SER A 101 -18.38 -20.17 3.36
CA SER A 101 -17.06 -20.23 3.99
C SER A 101 -17.23 -20.40 5.50
N LEU A 102 -16.89 -21.59 6.00
CA LEU A 102 -16.82 -21.79 7.44
C LEU A 102 -15.86 -20.73 7.99
N PRO A 103 -16.21 -20.05 9.09
CA PRO A 103 -15.28 -19.12 9.71
C PRO A 103 -13.96 -19.85 9.98
N PRO A 104 -12.80 -19.17 9.86
CA PRO A 104 -11.53 -19.79 10.18
C PRO A 104 -11.57 -20.32 11.63
N PRO A 105 -10.80 -21.37 11.95
CA PRO A 105 -10.68 -21.84 13.33
C PRO A 105 -10.31 -20.68 14.28
N PRO A 106 -10.77 -20.71 15.55
CA PRO A 106 -10.40 -19.71 16.54
C PRO A 106 -8.88 -19.49 16.58
N GLY A 107 -8.46 -18.23 16.72
CA GLY A 107 -7.05 -17.83 16.72
C GLY A 107 -6.35 -17.84 15.36
N LYS A 108 -7.00 -18.26 14.27
CA LYS A 108 -6.41 -18.26 12.92
C LYS A 108 -6.81 -17.04 12.09
N ALA A 109 -5.84 -16.47 11.35
CA ALA A 109 -6.11 -15.43 10.37
C ALA A 109 -6.57 -16.02 9.04
N LEU A 110 -7.64 -15.49 8.46
CA LEU A 110 -8.15 -15.89 7.16
C LEU A 110 -7.33 -15.24 6.05
N VAL A 111 -6.83 -16.04 5.10
CA VAL A 111 -6.25 -15.56 3.84
C VAL A 111 -7.12 -16.04 2.70
N ARG A 112 -7.71 -15.12 1.93
CA ARG A 112 -8.57 -15.45 0.79
C ARG A 112 -7.93 -15.03 -0.51
N LEU A 113 -7.76 -15.97 -1.43
CA LEU A 113 -7.31 -15.68 -2.79
C LEU A 113 -8.51 -15.25 -3.65
N VAL A 114 -8.41 -14.06 -4.27
CA VAL A 114 -9.46 -13.44 -5.07
C VAL A 114 -9.09 -13.46 -6.55
N ALA A 115 -9.87 -14.17 -7.35
CA ALA A 115 -9.64 -14.25 -8.79
C ALA A 115 -10.12 -12.95 -9.48
N VAL A 116 -9.28 -12.35 -10.33
CA VAL A 116 -9.59 -11.08 -10.99
C VAL A 116 -9.46 -11.17 -12.50
N ALA A 117 -10.47 -10.66 -13.21
CA ALA A 117 -10.46 -10.44 -14.66
C ALA A 117 -11.14 -9.09 -15.01
N PRO A 118 -10.62 -8.33 -16.01
CA PRO A 118 -9.34 -8.54 -16.67
C PRO A 118 -8.16 -8.30 -15.71
N TRP A 119 -7.02 -8.95 -15.97
CA TRP A 119 -5.78 -8.73 -15.21
C TRP A 119 -4.87 -7.73 -15.93
N GLY A 120 -3.97 -7.09 -15.18
CA GLY A 120 -3.07 -6.05 -15.68
C GLY A 120 -3.57 -4.63 -15.40
N ALA A 121 -4.88 -4.46 -15.33
CA ALA A 121 -5.57 -3.25 -14.87
C ALA A 121 -5.55 -3.11 -13.33
N PHE A 122 -5.58 -1.89 -12.79
CA PHE A 122 -5.51 -1.61 -11.34
C PHE A 122 -6.90 -1.63 -10.68
N VAL A 123 -7.80 -0.77 -11.15
CA VAL A 123 -9.19 -0.56 -10.75
C VAL A 123 -10.01 -1.85 -10.75
N PRO A 124 -10.01 -2.74 -11.77
CA PRO A 124 -10.74 -4.00 -11.69
C PRO A 124 -10.28 -4.86 -10.51
N ALA A 125 -8.98 -4.93 -10.25
CA ALA A 125 -8.43 -5.68 -9.12
C ALA A 125 -8.82 -5.06 -7.77
N LEU A 126 -8.73 -3.74 -7.64
CA LEU A 126 -9.11 -3.03 -6.42
C LEU A 126 -10.61 -3.14 -6.14
N ASN A 127 -11.45 -3.04 -7.17
CA ASN A 127 -12.90 -3.19 -7.02
C ASN A 127 -13.31 -4.64 -6.71
N ALA A 128 -12.64 -5.65 -7.29
CA ALA A 128 -12.85 -7.05 -6.93
C ALA A 128 -12.48 -7.30 -5.45
N LEU A 129 -11.34 -6.78 -5.01
CA LEU A 129 -10.92 -6.84 -3.60
C LEU A 129 -11.90 -6.12 -2.67
N LEU A 130 -12.45 -4.98 -3.09
CA LEU A 130 -13.46 -4.22 -2.34
C LEU A 130 -14.75 -5.02 -2.13
N VAL A 131 -15.23 -5.71 -3.17
CA VAL A 131 -16.41 -6.58 -3.08
C VAL A 131 -16.12 -7.78 -2.17
N ALA A 132 -14.97 -8.44 -2.37
CA ALA A 132 -14.55 -9.56 -1.53
C ALA A 132 -14.40 -9.16 -0.06
N ALA A 133 -13.85 -7.98 0.22
CA ALA A 133 -13.69 -7.45 1.58
C ALA A 133 -15.01 -7.33 2.33
N ARG A 134 -16.08 -6.92 1.64
CA ARG A 134 -17.41 -6.80 2.24
C ARG A 134 -18.08 -8.14 2.52
N GLN A 135 -17.79 -9.14 1.70
CA GLN A 135 -18.33 -10.48 1.85
C GLN A 135 -17.51 -11.33 2.82
N THR A 136 -16.31 -10.88 3.19
CA THR A 136 -15.40 -11.66 4.03
C THR A 136 -15.70 -11.40 5.50
N PRO A 137 -16.08 -12.44 6.27
CA PRO A 137 -16.25 -12.31 7.70
C PRO A 137 -14.90 -12.02 8.36
N VAL A 138 -14.87 -11.08 9.30
CA VAL A 138 -13.70 -10.81 10.13
C VAL A 138 -13.92 -11.53 11.46
N PRO A 139 -13.07 -12.51 11.83
CA PRO A 139 -13.14 -13.14 13.15
C PRO A 139 -13.03 -12.07 14.24
N ARG A 140 -13.95 -12.10 15.21
CA ARG A 140 -13.77 -11.28 16.41
C ARG A 140 -12.60 -11.86 17.22
N GLY A 141 -11.80 -10.98 17.83
CA GLY A 141 -10.82 -11.42 18.82
C GLY A 141 -11.53 -12.06 20.01
N ASP A 142 -10.85 -13.02 20.64
CA ASP A 142 -11.37 -13.92 21.69
C ASP A 142 -11.75 -13.23 23.02
N GLY A 143 -11.88 -11.89 23.02
CA GLY A 143 -11.96 -11.03 24.21
C GLY A 143 -13.26 -10.25 24.39
N GLY A 144 -14.41 -10.78 23.97
CA GLY A 144 -15.69 -10.24 24.43
C GLY A 144 -15.80 -10.37 25.95
N ALA A 145 -15.86 -9.25 26.67
CA ALA A 145 -15.83 -9.18 28.16
C ALA A 145 -16.90 -10.01 28.90
N CYS A 146 -17.86 -10.59 28.18
CA CYS A 146 -18.97 -11.37 28.72
C CYS A 146 -18.84 -12.88 28.48
N GLY A 147 -17.78 -13.38 27.84
CA GLY A 147 -17.55 -14.82 27.64
C GLY A 147 -18.63 -15.55 26.82
N LEU A 148 -19.62 -14.81 26.30
CA LEU A 148 -20.70 -15.33 25.49
C LEU A 148 -20.31 -15.15 24.02
N PRO A 149 -20.35 -16.24 23.22
CA PRO A 149 -20.13 -16.13 21.78
C PRO A 149 -21.24 -15.26 21.19
N ASP A 150 -20.88 -14.10 20.66
CA ASP A 150 -21.77 -13.34 19.79
C ASP A 150 -21.88 -14.12 18.46
N PRO A 151 -23.06 -14.67 18.11
CA PRO A 151 -23.20 -15.62 17.02
C PRO A 151 -23.06 -15.00 15.63
N SER A 152 -22.95 -13.67 15.50
CA SER A 152 -22.91 -13.01 14.19
C SER A 152 -21.47 -12.65 13.77
N PRO A 153 -20.99 -13.14 12.60
CA PRO A 153 -19.70 -12.72 12.07
C PRO A 153 -19.67 -11.20 11.84
N ALA A 154 -18.61 -10.58 12.34
CA ALA A 154 -18.39 -9.17 12.20
C ALA A 154 -17.93 -8.83 10.78
N VAL A 155 -18.64 -7.94 10.08
CA VAL A 155 -18.20 -7.44 8.77
C VAL A 155 -17.12 -6.38 8.97
N ALA A 156 -16.08 -6.40 8.13
CA ALA A 156 -15.06 -5.35 8.12
C ALA A 156 -15.70 -3.95 7.99
N THR A 157 -15.17 -2.98 8.75
CA THR A 157 -15.57 -1.57 8.62
C THR A 157 -14.62 -0.83 7.70
N HIS A 158 -13.38 -1.29 7.60
CA HIS A 158 -12.32 -0.68 6.80
C HIS A 158 -11.56 -1.73 6.00
N VAL A 159 -10.98 -1.29 4.88
CA VAL A 159 -10.07 -2.09 4.04
C VAL A 159 -8.73 -1.37 3.93
N LEU A 160 -7.65 -2.09 4.24
CA LEU A 160 -6.27 -1.62 4.06
C LEU A 160 -5.77 -2.13 2.72
N PHE A 161 -5.64 -1.25 1.73
CA PHE A 161 -4.85 -1.57 0.54
C PHE A 161 -3.37 -1.40 0.86
N ILE A 162 -2.59 -2.44 0.60
CA ILE A 162 -1.16 -2.44 0.89
C ILE A 162 -0.38 -3.19 -0.18
N SER A 163 0.74 -2.61 -0.61
CA SER A 163 1.67 -3.24 -1.55
C SER A 163 2.46 -4.35 -0.84
N VAL A 164 2.80 -5.42 -1.58
CA VAL A 164 3.74 -6.46 -1.13
C VAL A 164 5.16 -5.94 -0.86
N GLU A 165 5.43 -4.68 -1.20
CA GLU A 165 6.69 -3.98 -0.95
C GLU A 165 6.66 -3.16 0.35
N VAL A 166 5.53 -3.08 1.05
CA VAL A 166 5.41 -2.31 2.28
C VAL A 166 5.40 -3.24 3.48
N THR A 167 6.24 -2.92 4.46
CA THR A 167 6.17 -3.47 5.82
C THR A 167 5.49 -2.44 6.71
N LEU A 168 4.48 -2.88 7.47
CA LEU A 168 3.67 -2.04 8.34
C LEU A 168 3.70 -2.59 9.77
N GLN A 169 4.12 -1.78 10.75
CA GLN A 169 4.11 -2.17 12.15
C GLN A 169 2.71 -2.07 12.79
N ALA A 170 2.45 -2.85 13.86
CA ALA A 170 1.21 -2.75 14.64
C ALA A 170 0.93 -1.33 15.14
N SER A 171 1.95 -0.62 15.62
CA SER A 171 1.84 0.76 16.11
C SER A 171 1.37 1.71 15.00
N ALA A 172 1.93 1.59 13.79
CA ALA A 172 1.49 2.34 12.62
C ALA A 172 0.03 2.02 12.25
N LEU A 173 -0.33 0.73 12.18
CA LEU A 173 -1.71 0.34 11.89
C LEU A 173 -2.69 0.87 12.95
N ALA A 174 -2.33 0.81 14.23
CA ALA A 174 -3.14 1.33 15.32
C ALA A 174 -3.36 2.85 15.18
N THR A 175 -2.32 3.59 14.80
CA THR A 175 -2.43 5.03 14.52
C THR A 175 -3.34 5.29 13.31
N LEU A 176 -3.18 4.57 12.19
CA LEU A 176 -4.09 4.67 11.04
C LEU A 176 -5.55 4.40 11.45
N CYS A 177 -5.80 3.35 12.23
CA CYS A 177 -7.13 3.00 12.73
C CYS A 177 -7.71 4.11 13.62
N ARG A 178 -6.91 4.71 14.50
CA ARG A 178 -7.36 5.82 15.36
C ARG A 178 -7.83 7.02 14.55
N HIS A 179 -7.12 7.38 13.48
CA HIS A 179 -7.53 8.47 12.60
C HIS A 179 -8.71 8.10 11.69
N ALA A 180 -8.77 6.85 11.21
CA ALA A 180 -9.87 6.37 10.37
C ALA A 180 -11.19 6.22 11.15
N ALA A 181 -11.10 5.94 12.45
CA ALA A 181 -12.26 5.88 13.35
C ALA A 181 -12.97 7.23 13.54
N GLN A 182 -12.32 8.34 13.17
CA GLN A 182 -12.90 9.66 13.35
C GLN A 182 -14.06 9.89 12.36
N PRO A 183 -15.14 10.60 12.76
CA PRO A 183 -16.28 10.84 11.91
C PRO A 183 -15.89 11.53 10.60
N GLY A 184 -16.48 11.08 9.49
CA GLY A 184 -16.32 11.72 8.19
C GLY A 184 -15.05 11.36 7.43
N ILE A 185 -14.15 10.53 7.99
CA ILE A 185 -12.90 10.13 7.33
C ILE A 185 -13.13 8.97 6.36
N LEU A 186 -12.84 9.22 5.08
CA LEU A 186 -12.91 8.26 3.99
C LEU A 186 -11.64 7.42 3.88
N VAL A 187 -10.48 8.08 3.96
CA VAL A 187 -9.18 7.42 3.76
C VAL A 187 -8.10 8.04 4.64
N VAL A 188 -7.24 7.17 5.18
CA VAL A 188 -6.02 7.54 5.90
C VAL A 188 -4.87 6.73 5.34
N GLY A 189 -3.72 7.35 5.11
CA GLY A 189 -2.49 6.63 4.77
C GLY A 189 -1.26 7.34 5.35
N PRO A 190 -0.13 6.63 5.46
CA PRO A 190 1.13 7.23 5.82
C PRO A 190 1.70 8.02 4.64
N ALA A 191 2.38 9.12 4.94
CA ALA A 191 3.29 9.76 4.03
C ALA A 191 4.43 8.79 3.71
N LEU A 192 4.47 8.35 2.46
CA LEU A 192 5.58 7.61 1.88
C LEU A 192 6.52 8.56 1.14
N GLU A 193 7.73 8.11 0.87
CA GLU A 193 8.68 8.88 0.07
C GLU A 193 8.07 9.30 -1.29
N GLY A 194 8.24 10.58 -1.62
CA GLY A 194 7.64 11.22 -2.79
C GLY A 194 6.33 11.97 -2.53
N HIS A 195 5.73 11.86 -1.34
CA HIS A 195 4.66 12.78 -0.97
C HIS A 195 5.22 14.20 -0.76
N THR A 196 4.41 15.20 -1.11
CA THR A 196 4.74 16.61 -0.87
C THR A 196 4.21 17.01 0.50
N LEU A 197 5.12 17.31 1.43
CA LEU A 197 4.78 17.65 2.82
C LEU A 197 4.77 19.16 3.06
N ASP A 198 5.66 19.89 2.38
CA ASP A 198 5.79 21.33 2.55
C ASP A 198 4.63 22.12 1.90
N ASP A 199 4.42 23.33 2.39
CA ASP A 199 3.48 24.32 1.84
C ASP A 199 3.92 24.86 0.47
N ASP A 200 5.09 24.43 -0.02
CA ASP A 200 5.69 24.99 -1.21
C ASP A 200 4.65 24.96 -2.33
N PRO A 201 4.16 26.15 -2.77
CA PRO A 201 3.11 26.23 -3.75
C PRO A 201 3.73 25.62 -4.98
N VAL A 202 3.33 24.38 -5.29
CA VAL A 202 3.83 23.56 -6.39
C VAL A 202 4.22 24.52 -7.50
N ALA A 203 5.53 24.71 -7.68
CA ALA A 203 6.06 25.50 -8.77
C ALA A 203 5.32 24.95 -9.99
N ALA A 204 4.42 25.77 -10.55
CA ALA A 204 3.50 25.36 -11.58
C ALA A 204 4.32 24.56 -12.59
N ALA A 205 3.97 23.28 -12.76
CA ALA A 205 4.79 22.33 -13.50
C ALA A 205 5.33 23.00 -14.78
N PRO A 206 6.63 22.91 -15.11
CA PRO A 206 7.06 23.35 -16.42
C PRO A 206 6.27 22.53 -17.44
N ALA A 207 5.49 23.23 -18.26
CA ALA A 207 4.38 22.67 -19.04
C ALA A 207 4.83 21.80 -20.22
N THR A 208 6.11 21.41 -20.33
CA THR A 208 6.63 20.66 -21.47
C THR A 208 7.63 19.60 -21.04
N GLU A 209 7.54 18.43 -21.67
CA GLU A 209 8.47 17.30 -21.54
C GLU A 209 9.92 17.75 -21.79
N GLU A 210 10.10 18.67 -22.75
CA GLU A 210 11.36 19.31 -23.12
C GLU A 210 12.03 20.06 -21.94
N ALA A 211 11.26 20.70 -21.06
CA ALA A 211 11.82 21.41 -19.92
C ALA A 211 12.21 20.45 -18.77
N ALA A 212 11.48 19.34 -18.60
CA ALA A 212 11.85 18.30 -17.65
C ALA A 212 13.07 17.48 -18.12
N GLU A 213 13.17 17.24 -19.43
CA GLU A 213 14.30 16.58 -20.08
C GLU A 213 15.55 17.48 -20.05
N ALA A 214 15.43 18.76 -20.39
CA ALA A 214 16.54 19.73 -20.29
C ALA A 214 17.05 19.90 -18.86
N ALA A 215 16.16 19.88 -17.85
CA ALA A 215 16.57 19.93 -16.44
C ALA A 215 17.26 18.64 -15.98
N ALA A 216 16.87 17.48 -16.52
CA ALA A 216 17.52 16.20 -16.23
C ALA A 216 18.91 16.13 -16.89
N ASP A 217 19.04 16.61 -18.12
CA ASP A 217 20.31 16.68 -18.85
C ASP A 217 21.29 17.67 -18.20
N ALA A 218 20.80 18.82 -17.74
CA ALA A 218 21.62 19.78 -16.99
C ALA A 218 22.13 19.21 -15.66
N ALA A 219 21.32 18.41 -14.96
CA ALA A 219 21.74 17.74 -13.72
C ALA A 219 22.75 16.61 -13.97
N ALA A 220 22.60 15.87 -15.09
CA ALA A 220 23.57 14.86 -15.51
C ALA A 220 24.91 15.49 -15.92
N ALA A 221 24.90 16.65 -16.59
CA ALA A 221 26.10 17.39 -16.95
C ALA A 221 26.84 17.94 -15.72
N ALA A 222 26.13 18.37 -14.68
CA ALA A 222 26.74 18.85 -13.43
C ALA A 222 27.42 17.74 -12.62
N ALA A 223 26.92 16.50 -12.68
CA ALA A 223 27.53 15.36 -11.99
C ALA A 223 28.86 14.88 -12.63
N ALA A 224 29.13 15.25 -13.89
CA ALA A 224 30.33 14.85 -14.61
C ALA A 224 31.59 15.68 -14.27
N VAL A 225 31.48 16.72 -13.43
CA VAL A 225 32.58 17.67 -13.15
C VAL A 225 33.23 17.48 -11.76
N GLY A 226 32.77 16.52 -10.96
CA GLY A 226 33.27 16.32 -9.58
C GLY A 226 33.90 14.96 -9.35
N ALA A 227 35.06 14.67 -9.96
CA ALA A 227 35.88 13.51 -9.60
C ALA A 227 37.34 13.93 -9.44
N GLY A 228 37.82 13.99 -8.19
CA GLY A 228 39.22 14.21 -7.89
C GLY A 228 39.49 14.45 -6.40
N ALA A 229 39.71 13.38 -5.63
CA ALA A 229 40.69 13.32 -4.55
C ALA A 229 40.75 11.88 -3.97
N ASP A 230 41.90 11.25 -4.14
CA ASP A 230 42.31 9.96 -3.60
C ASP A 230 42.77 10.05 -2.12
N ALA A 231 42.82 8.87 -1.50
CA ALA A 231 43.85 8.35 -0.58
C ALA A 231 43.60 8.31 0.95
N ASP A 232 43.43 7.06 1.41
CA ASP A 232 44.17 6.34 2.48
C ASP A 232 44.15 6.82 3.95
N GLU A 233 43.63 5.99 4.87
CA GLU A 233 44.40 5.01 5.67
C GLU A 233 43.51 4.24 6.69
N PRO A 234 43.95 3.06 7.20
CA PRO A 234 43.20 2.20 8.11
C PRO A 234 43.60 2.39 9.60
N ILE A 235 42.67 2.15 10.53
CA ILE A 235 42.97 2.02 11.96
C ILE A 235 42.24 0.79 12.53
N ASP A 236 43.03 -0.19 12.97
CA ASP A 236 42.68 -1.24 13.93
C ASP A 236 42.47 -0.65 15.33
N ALA A 237 41.51 -1.18 16.08
CA ALA A 237 41.61 -1.30 17.54
C ALA A 237 40.56 -2.29 18.09
N ASP A 238 41.07 -3.35 18.70
CA ASP A 238 40.36 -4.27 19.59
C ASP A 238 39.73 -3.54 20.79
N ALA A 239 38.62 -4.05 21.31
CA ALA A 239 38.33 -3.97 22.74
C ALA A 239 37.30 -5.03 23.20
N ASP A 240 37.65 -5.65 24.31
CA ASP A 240 37.07 -6.80 24.98
C ASP A 240 35.63 -6.64 25.52
N ALA A 241 35.13 -7.82 25.94
CA ALA A 241 33.92 -8.06 26.68
C ALA A 241 33.79 -7.23 27.98
N ASP A 242 32.55 -7.01 28.43
CA ASP A 242 32.11 -7.51 29.73
C ASP A 242 30.58 -7.51 29.84
N ALA A 243 30.08 -8.62 30.39
CA ALA A 243 28.72 -8.78 30.83
C ALA A 243 28.62 -8.22 32.25
N ASP A 244 27.57 -7.45 32.54
CA ASP A 244 27.00 -7.43 33.88
C ASP A 244 25.48 -7.20 33.82
N VAL A 245 24.81 -8.05 34.58
CA VAL A 245 23.38 -8.16 34.77
C VAL A 245 23.06 -7.36 36.02
N ASP A 246 22.25 -6.31 35.89
CA ASP A 246 21.55 -5.73 37.03
C ASP A 246 20.04 -5.73 36.77
N VAL A 247 19.41 -6.69 37.46
CA VAL A 247 17.98 -6.77 37.72
C VAL A 247 17.73 -5.97 38.99
N ASP A 248 17.00 -4.86 38.89
CA ASP A 248 15.86 -4.59 39.79
C ASP A 248 15.10 -3.28 39.46
N ASN A 249 13.82 -3.47 39.15
CA ASN A 249 12.67 -2.87 39.83
C ASN A 249 12.59 -1.33 39.98
N GLN A 250 11.66 -0.68 39.26
CA GLN A 250 10.52 0.07 39.84
C GLN A 250 9.68 0.84 38.80
N ASN A 251 8.45 0.35 38.64
CA ASN A 251 7.17 1.07 38.51
C ASN A 251 7.19 2.62 38.41
N MET A 252 6.86 3.17 37.24
CA MET A 252 6.02 4.37 37.04
C MET A 252 5.62 4.39 35.56
N ALA A 253 4.35 4.16 35.24
CA ALA A 253 3.85 4.50 33.92
C ALA A 253 3.98 6.03 33.76
N PRO A 254 4.79 6.54 32.82
CA PRO A 254 4.90 7.98 32.63
C PRO A 254 3.51 8.53 32.25
N PRO A 255 3.14 9.73 32.72
CA PRO A 255 1.95 10.40 32.20
C PRO A 255 2.11 10.49 30.69
N ALA A 256 1.07 10.10 29.95
CA ALA A 256 1.07 10.16 28.49
C ALA A 256 1.39 11.61 28.08
N SER A 257 2.65 11.85 27.70
CA SER A 257 3.07 13.13 27.14
C SER A 257 2.20 13.34 25.91
N GLU A 258 1.37 14.38 25.91
CA GLU A 258 0.56 14.74 24.77
C GLU A 258 1.51 15.04 23.61
N THR A 259 1.67 14.07 22.70
CA THR A 259 2.42 14.26 21.47
C THR A 259 1.68 15.31 20.65
N GLU A 260 2.23 16.51 20.58
CA GLU A 260 1.68 17.58 19.75
C GLU A 260 1.59 17.09 18.30
N THR A 261 0.38 17.14 17.75
CA THR A 261 0.12 16.79 16.35
C THR A 261 -0.13 18.08 15.58
N GLU A 262 0.81 18.44 14.71
CA GLU A 262 0.61 19.57 13.81
C GLU A 262 -0.30 19.14 12.66
N THR A 263 -1.36 19.91 12.40
CA THR A 263 -2.33 19.61 11.34
C THR A 263 -2.36 20.78 10.35
N SER A 264 -2.16 20.48 9.07
CA SER A 264 -2.28 21.46 7.97
C SER A 264 -3.16 20.90 6.85
N GLU A 265 -3.80 21.77 6.07
CA GLU A 265 -4.56 21.34 4.89
C GLU A 265 -3.72 21.49 3.61
N ARG A 266 -3.82 20.49 2.72
CA ARG A 266 -3.17 20.46 1.41
C ARG A 266 -4.21 20.32 0.30
N PRO A 267 -3.99 20.94 -0.88
CA PRO A 267 -4.77 20.64 -2.06
C PRO A 267 -4.67 19.14 -2.40
N LEU A 268 -5.78 18.53 -2.81
CA LEU A 268 -5.79 17.16 -3.30
C LEU A 268 -5.03 17.07 -4.62
N SER A 269 -4.02 16.19 -4.67
CA SER A 269 -3.13 16.05 -5.82
C SER A 269 -2.53 14.64 -5.88
N GLY A 270 -1.77 14.34 -6.93
CA GLY A 270 -1.10 13.05 -7.10
C GLY A 270 -0.04 12.74 -6.02
N THR A 271 0.49 13.75 -5.33
CA THR A 271 1.53 13.59 -4.28
C THR A 271 1.09 13.98 -2.88
N THR A 272 -0.17 14.40 -2.71
CA THR A 272 -0.74 14.73 -1.38
C THR A 272 -1.85 13.76 -0.97
N CYS A 273 -2.42 13.01 -1.91
CA CYS A 273 -3.43 12.00 -1.62
C CYS A 273 -2.80 10.74 -0.98
N PRO A 274 -3.45 10.11 0.03
CA PRO A 274 -3.01 8.81 0.55
C PRO A 274 -3.03 7.72 -0.52
N TRP A 275 -1.85 7.20 -0.89
CA TRP A 275 -1.73 6.19 -1.94
C TRP A 275 -2.15 4.79 -1.50
N ASN A 276 -2.81 4.03 -2.38
CA ASN A 276 -3.14 2.61 -2.18
C ASN A 276 -1.92 1.68 -1.99
N THR A 277 -0.70 2.22 -2.12
CA THR A 277 0.53 1.54 -1.67
C THR A 277 0.46 1.19 -0.19
N CYS A 278 -0.19 2.02 0.63
CA CYS A 278 -0.56 1.73 2.01
C CYS A 278 -1.68 2.69 2.45
N ALA A 279 -2.95 2.37 2.22
CA ALA A 279 -4.06 3.26 2.61
C ALA A 279 -5.23 2.47 3.22
N LEU A 280 -5.74 2.97 4.34
CA LEU A 280 -6.89 2.46 5.06
C LEU A 280 -8.14 3.24 4.68
N TRP A 281 -9.08 2.56 4.04
CA TRP A 281 -10.32 3.13 3.52
C TRP A 281 -11.53 2.72 4.35
N HIS A 282 -12.48 3.63 4.51
CA HIS A 282 -13.80 3.33 5.07
C HIS A 282 -14.61 2.51 4.06
N LEU A 283 -14.77 1.21 4.34
CA LEU A 283 -15.25 0.21 3.37
C LEU A 283 -16.63 0.57 2.80
N ALA A 284 -17.61 0.78 3.67
CA ALA A 284 -18.98 1.05 3.25
C ALA A 284 -19.15 2.40 2.52
N ALA A 285 -18.21 3.33 2.70
CA ALA A 285 -18.23 4.61 1.99
C ALA A 285 -17.65 4.41 0.59
N LEU A 286 -16.45 3.82 0.51
CA LEU A 286 -15.77 3.52 -0.75
C LEU A 286 -16.65 2.66 -1.68
N GLN A 287 -17.41 1.70 -1.13
CA GLN A 287 -18.33 0.86 -1.91
C GLN A 287 -19.44 1.58 -2.66
N ARG A 288 -19.75 2.83 -2.30
CA ARG A 288 -20.78 3.62 -3.01
C ARG A 288 -20.34 4.01 -4.41
N THR A 289 -19.04 4.10 -4.63
CA THR A 289 -18.45 4.50 -5.92
C THR A 289 -17.53 3.44 -6.50
N GLY A 290 -16.89 2.64 -5.64
CA GLY A 290 -15.68 1.91 -6.01
C GLY A 290 -14.54 2.87 -6.40
N PHE A 291 -13.48 2.29 -6.96
CA PHE A 291 -12.49 3.00 -7.76
C PHE A 291 -13.04 3.24 -9.16
N LEU A 292 -12.77 4.43 -9.70
CA LEU A 292 -13.40 4.92 -10.92
C LEU A 292 -12.65 4.44 -12.16
N GLY A 293 -13.37 4.00 -13.19
CA GLY A 293 -12.77 3.53 -14.45
C GLY A 293 -11.93 4.58 -15.18
N VAL A 294 -12.15 5.87 -14.89
CA VAL A 294 -11.30 6.97 -15.39
C VAL A 294 -9.83 6.81 -14.99
N SER A 295 -9.56 6.09 -13.90
CA SER A 295 -8.23 5.88 -13.36
C SER A 295 -7.48 4.69 -13.95
N GLU A 296 -8.09 3.96 -14.91
CA GLU A 296 -7.42 2.94 -15.72
C GLU A 296 -6.58 3.51 -16.86
N GLY A 297 -6.79 4.79 -17.16
CA GLY A 297 -6.24 5.44 -18.34
C GLY A 297 -7.22 5.36 -19.51
N LEU A 298 -7.69 6.53 -19.91
CA LEU A 298 -8.63 6.74 -21.01
C LEU A 298 -8.07 7.82 -21.93
N ALA A 299 -8.53 7.86 -23.18
CA ALA A 299 -8.24 9.01 -24.03
C ALA A 299 -8.97 10.25 -23.49
N LEU A 300 -8.24 11.37 -23.42
CA LEU A 300 -8.77 12.70 -23.22
C LEU A 300 -9.59 13.16 -24.44
N PRO A 301 -10.43 14.21 -24.31
CA PRO A 301 -11.26 14.69 -25.42
C PRO A 301 -10.49 15.13 -26.67
N ASP A 302 -9.21 15.52 -26.50
CA ASP A 302 -8.28 15.89 -27.57
C ASP A 302 -7.56 14.68 -28.20
N GLY A 303 -7.85 13.46 -27.74
CA GLY A 303 -7.22 12.22 -28.18
C GLY A 303 -5.94 11.86 -27.41
N THR A 304 -5.45 12.72 -26.52
CA THR A 304 -4.26 12.46 -25.72
C THR A 304 -4.53 11.32 -24.73
N ALA A 305 -3.61 10.36 -24.58
CA ALA A 305 -3.79 9.28 -23.62
C ALA A 305 -3.57 9.78 -22.18
N CYS A 306 -4.59 9.67 -21.32
CA CYS A 306 -4.41 9.78 -19.88
C CYS A 306 -3.91 8.42 -19.36
N GLU A 307 -2.80 8.42 -18.63
CA GLU A 307 -2.27 7.22 -18.00
C GLU A 307 -3.00 6.94 -16.66
N GLY A 308 -3.24 5.67 -16.36
CA GLY A 308 -3.84 5.25 -15.07
C GLY A 308 -2.87 5.27 -13.89
N GLY A 309 -3.33 4.95 -12.68
CA GLY A 309 -2.49 4.69 -11.49
C GLY A 309 -2.34 5.83 -10.47
N VAL A 310 -3.39 6.61 -10.29
CA VAL A 310 -3.63 7.56 -9.17
C VAL A 310 -5.12 7.50 -8.77
N GLU A 311 -5.67 6.29 -8.76
CA GLU A 311 -7.10 6.01 -8.59
C GLU A 311 -7.70 6.56 -7.29
N GLU A 312 -6.88 6.69 -6.24
CA GLU A 312 -7.25 7.31 -4.97
C GLU A 312 -7.71 8.77 -5.14
N VAL A 313 -7.05 9.53 -6.02
CA VAL A 313 -7.31 10.96 -6.22
C VAL A 313 -8.71 11.17 -6.77
N ALA A 314 -9.07 10.40 -7.80
CA ALA A 314 -10.36 10.45 -8.47
C ALA A 314 -11.51 10.14 -7.49
N VAL A 315 -11.33 9.14 -6.62
CA VAL A 315 -12.33 8.75 -5.62
C VAL A 315 -12.50 9.83 -4.55
N VAL A 316 -11.40 10.31 -3.95
CA VAL A 316 -11.46 11.35 -2.91
C VAL A 316 -12.11 12.63 -3.48
N ALA A 317 -11.71 13.04 -4.68
CA ALA A 317 -12.29 14.20 -5.35
C ALA A 317 -13.80 14.06 -5.56
N LEU A 318 -14.26 12.90 -6.04
CA LEU A 318 -15.68 12.64 -6.25
C LEU A 318 -16.47 12.69 -4.94
N HIS A 319 -15.97 12.03 -3.87
CA HIS A 319 -16.64 12.02 -2.57
C HIS A 319 -16.74 13.42 -1.96
N GLN A 320 -15.69 14.23 -2.10
CA GLN A 320 -15.67 15.61 -1.64
C GLN A 320 -16.61 16.50 -2.47
N HIS A 321 -16.63 16.32 -3.79
CA HIS A 321 -17.52 17.07 -4.69
C HIS A 321 -18.99 16.77 -4.44
N LEU A 322 -19.35 15.49 -4.30
CA LEU A 322 -20.71 15.05 -3.96
C LEU A 322 -21.12 15.37 -2.52
N ARG A 323 -20.20 15.93 -1.72
CA ARG A 323 -20.41 16.28 -0.31
C ARG A 323 -20.94 15.09 0.50
N LEU A 324 -20.42 13.89 0.22
CA LEU A 324 -20.82 12.71 0.96
C LEU A 324 -20.46 12.86 2.45
N PRO A 325 -21.22 12.26 3.39
CA PRO A 325 -20.93 12.40 4.82
C PRO A 325 -19.53 11.94 5.23
N ILE A 326 -19.00 10.93 4.53
CA ILE A 326 -17.67 10.36 4.74
C ILE A 326 -16.83 10.68 3.50
N ARG A 327 -15.92 11.65 3.62
CA ARG A 327 -15.18 12.25 2.49
C ARG A 327 -13.79 12.80 2.85
N GLY A 328 -13.43 12.82 4.13
CA GLY A 328 -12.15 13.33 4.61
C GLY A 328 -10.99 12.42 4.18
N ALA A 329 -9.87 13.02 3.80
CA ALA A 329 -8.65 12.30 3.46
C ALA A 329 -7.53 12.80 4.36
N ARG A 330 -6.73 11.87 4.89
CA ARG A 330 -5.62 12.19 5.80
C ARG A 330 -4.32 11.53 5.40
N LEU A 331 -3.27 12.33 5.37
CA LEU A 331 -1.90 11.86 5.18
C LEU A 331 -1.14 12.03 6.49
N LEU A 332 -0.58 10.94 7.02
CA LEU A 332 0.09 10.94 8.32
C LEU A 332 1.60 10.80 8.14
N VAL A 333 2.39 11.73 8.69
CA VAL A 333 3.84 11.52 8.84
C VAL A 333 4.07 10.64 10.06
N LEU A 334 4.51 9.40 9.82
CA LEU A 334 4.81 8.39 10.84
C LEU A 334 6.33 8.21 10.98
N PRO A 335 6.82 7.64 12.10
CA PRO A 335 8.23 7.28 12.22
C PRO A 335 8.71 6.42 11.03
N PRO A 336 9.93 6.65 10.50
CA PRO A 336 10.43 5.90 9.35
C PRO A 336 10.43 4.37 9.53
N ALA A 337 10.65 3.89 10.76
CA ALA A 337 10.62 2.45 11.08
C ALA A 337 9.20 1.87 11.12
N ALA A 338 8.17 2.71 11.29
CA ALA A 338 6.78 2.29 11.47
C ALA A 338 6.15 1.83 10.14
N VAL A 339 6.60 2.40 9.02
CA VAL A 339 6.20 2.03 7.66
C VAL A 339 7.41 2.03 6.75
N VAL A 340 7.85 0.86 6.32
CA VAL A 340 9.00 0.71 5.42
C VAL A 340 8.51 0.33 4.05
N TRP A 341 8.71 1.20 3.07
CA TRP A 341 8.47 0.89 1.66
C TRP A 341 9.77 0.40 1.01
N ALA A 342 9.90 -0.92 0.88
CA ALA A 342 11.03 -1.58 0.25
C ALA A 342 10.98 -1.41 -1.28
N THR A 343 11.30 -0.21 -1.75
CA THR A 343 11.47 0.08 -3.19
C THR A 343 12.80 -0.44 -3.75
N THR A 344 13.69 -0.92 -2.89
CA THR A 344 15.04 -1.44 -3.18
C THR A 344 15.04 -2.96 -3.31
N GLY A 345 14.12 -3.51 -4.10
CA GLY A 345 14.24 -4.88 -4.57
C GLY A 345 15.08 -4.93 -5.85
N THR A 346 16.17 -5.69 -5.84
CA THR A 346 16.93 -6.18 -7.01
C THR A 346 17.96 -5.26 -7.68
N THR A 347 18.95 -4.79 -6.91
CA THR A 347 20.39 -5.03 -7.14
C THR A 347 21.14 -4.41 -5.96
N ALA A 348 22.26 -5.01 -5.56
CA ALA A 348 23.05 -4.61 -4.40
C ALA A 348 23.25 -3.08 -4.32
N GLY A 349 22.90 -2.48 -3.19
CA GLY A 349 23.42 -1.16 -2.79
C GLY A 349 22.79 0.09 -3.40
N GLY A 350 21.66 0.02 -4.11
CA GLY A 350 20.98 1.22 -4.59
C GLY A 350 20.22 1.96 -3.48
N SER A 351 20.92 2.70 -2.62
CA SER A 351 20.29 3.78 -1.86
C SER A 351 19.59 4.75 -2.84
N TRP A 352 18.63 5.53 -2.36
CA TRP A 352 18.04 6.63 -3.13
C TRP A 352 19.07 7.64 -3.66
N GLU A 353 20.32 7.50 -3.25
CA GLU A 353 21.46 8.37 -3.53
C GLU A 353 21.97 8.22 -4.97
N THR A 354 21.59 7.17 -5.71
CA THR A 354 21.96 7.12 -7.13
C THR A 354 21.20 8.21 -7.91
N PRO A 355 21.89 9.08 -8.67
CA PRO A 355 21.25 10.17 -9.42
C PRO A 355 20.17 9.67 -10.40
N GLU A 356 20.36 8.49 -10.99
CA GLU A 356 19.42 7.86 -11.91
C GLU A 356 18.10 7.48 -11.23
N ARG A 357 18.15 6.87 -10.03
CA ARG A 357 16.95 6.50 -9.28
C ARG A 357 16.22 7.73 -8.78
N ALA A 358 16.94 8.75 -8.32
CA ALA A 358 16.37 10.04 -7.94
C ALA A 358 15.69 10.72 -9.13
N ALA A 359 16.30 10.71 -10.32
CA ALA A 359 15.70 11.25 -11.55
C ALA A 359 14.45 10.47 -11.97
N TRP A 360 14.50 9.13 -11.95
CA TRP A 360 13.33 8.29 -12.21
C TRP A 360 12.20 8.57 -11.20
N HIS A 361 12.52 8.72 -9.92
CA HIS A 361 11.55 9.02 -8.88
C HIS A 361 10.90 10.39 -9.11
N ARG A 362 11.69 11.43 -9.43
CA ARG A 362 11.16 12.76 -9.80
C ARG A 362 10.20 12.67 -11.00
N ARG A 363 10.59 11.97 -12.08
CA ARG A 363 9.71 11.72 -13.23
C ARG A 363 8.42 10.99 -12.84
N LYS A 364 8.53 9.98 -11.97
CA LYS A 364 7.37 9.24 -11.46
C LYS A 364 6.43 10.13 -10.65
N MET A 365 6.95 11.01 -9.80
CA MET A 365 6.12 11.95 -9.03
C MET A 365 5.46 13.00 -9.93
N ALA A 366 6.21 13.57 -10.88
CA ALA A 366 5.64 14.47 -11.89
C ALA A 366 4.51 13.78 -12.70
N SER A 367 4.70 12.52 -13.08
CA SER A 367 3.65 11.74 -13.76
C SER A 367 2.39 11.57 -12.91
N LYS A 368 2.51 11.43 -11.59
CA LYS A 368 1.33 11.32 -10.70
C LYS A 368 0.54 12.62 -10.69
N GLN A 369 1.23 13.76 -10.65
CA GLN A 369 0.57 15.06 -10.67
C GLN A 369 -0.18 15.30 -11.98
N ARG A 370 0.49 15.03 -13.12
CA ARG A 370 -0.15 15.11 -14.44
C ARG A 370 -1.37 14.19 -14.54
N ARG A 371 -1.22 12.90 -14.22
CA ARG A 371 -2.32 11.91 -14.27
C ARG A 371 -3.49 12.31 -13.39
N ALA A 372 -3.23 12.88 -12.21
CA ALA A 372 -4.27 13.40 -11.34
C ALA A 372 -5.04 14.53 -12.06
N ALA A 373 -4.33 15.55 -12.57
CA ALA A 373 -4.95 16.65 -13.30
C ALA A 373 -5.81 16.16 -14.49
N ASP A 374 -5.27 15.25 -15.30
CA ASP A 374 -5.97 14.66 -16.45
C ASP A 374 -7.25 13.92 -16.03
N GLN A 375 -7.19 13.13 -14.95
CA GLN A 375 -8.37 12.46 -14.39
C GLN A 375 -9.41 13.48 -13.88
N GLY A 376 -8.97 14.62 -13.34
CA GLY A 376 -9.84 15.74 -12.99
C GLY A 376 -10.58 16.31 -14.21
N VAL A 377 -9.89 16.47 -15.34
CA VAL A 377 -10.50 16.90 -16.62
C VAL A 377 -11.54 15.88 -17.09
N LEU A 378 -11.20 14.59 -17.09
CA LEU A 378 -12.10 13.52 -17.50
C LEU A 378 -13.36 13.44 -16.62
N LEU A 379 -13.21 13.64 -15.30
CA LEU A 379 -14.33 13.69 -14.37
C LEU A 379 -15.13 15.00 -14.44
N ARG A 380 -14.61 16.01 -15.13
CA ARG A 380 -15.11 17.40 -15.09
C ARG A 380 -15.17 17.94 -13.65
N LEU A 381 -14.20 17.54 -12.84
CA LEU A 381 -14.08 17.93 -11.44
C LEU A 381 -12.80 18.74 -11.22
N PRO A 382 -12.89 19.98 -10.72
CA PRO A 382 -11.68 20.74 -10.40
C PRO A 382 -11.04 20.15 -9.13
N LEU A 383 -9.97 19.36 -9.30
CA LEU A 383 -9.23 18.76 -8.19
C LEU A 383 -8.66 19.78 -7.21
N SER A 384 -8.41 21.01 -7.68
CA SER A 384 -8.00 22.15 -6.85
C SER A 384 -8.98 22.51 -5.74
N ARG A 385 -10.22 21.98 -5.77
CA ARG A 385 -11.20 22.09 -4.68
C ARG A 385 -11.13 20.97 -3.66
N GLY A 386 -10.47 19.86 -3.98
CA GLY A 386 -10.26 18.77 -3.06
C GLY A 386 -9.21 19.12 -2.00
N ARG A 387 -9.32 18.51 -0.82
CA ARG A 387 -8.45 18.76 0.33
C ARG A 387 -7.99 17.46 0.97
N VAL A 388 -6.78 17.47 1.52
CA VAL A 388 -6.22 16.42 2.36
C VAL A 388 -5.68 17.08 3.61
N GLU A 389 -5.99 16.54 4.78
CA GLU A 389 -5.36 16.97 6.03
C GLU A 389 -4.02 16.24 6.15
N LEU A 390 -2.93 16.99 6.27
CA LEU A 390 -1.59 16.50 6.60
C LEU A 390 -1.41 16.58 8.11
N LEU A 391 -1.03 15.47 8.73
CA LEU A 391 -0.80 15.38 10.17
C LEU A 391 0.65 14.96 10.42
N ILE A 392 1.38 15.79 11.16
CA ILE A 392 2.77 15.55 11.54
C ILE A 392 2.81 15.28 13.03
N SER A 393 3.13 14.03 13.40
CA SER A 393 3.35 13.67 14.79
C SER A 393 4.74 14.16 15.21
N LYS A 394 4.81 15.12 16.14
CA LYS A 394 6.07 15.49 16.78
C LYS A 394 6.39 14.43 17.82
N HIS A 395 7.53 13.76 17.67
CA HIS A 395 8.01 12.73 18.58
C HIS A 395 8.96 13.30 19.62
#